data_AF-A0A3P6DSY9-F1
#
_entry.id   AF-A0A3P6DSY9-F1
#
_cell.length_a   1.000
_cell.length_b   1.000
_cell.length_c   1.000
_cell.angle_alpha   90.00
_cell.angle_beta   90.00
_cell.angle_gamma   90.00
#
_symmetry.space_group_name_H-M   'P 1'
#
loop_
_entity.id
_entity.type
_entity.pdbx_description
1 polymer ?
#
loop_
_entity_poly.entity_id
_entity_poly.type
_entity_poly.pdbx_seq_one_letter_code
_entity_poly.pdbx_strand_id
1 'polypeptide(L)'
;MDIANRLASIQQEIQTVENEKLQCEQMLGLFWEHPPALDPEVVGRRMQLLRDRIRGLKHRISFLLKEQEGLIIQAVTHGRRGD
;
A
#
# COMPACT_ATOMS: atom_id res chain seq x y z
N MET A 1 -4.98 -22.76 8.85
CA MET A 1 -4.14 -21.54 8.88
C MET A 1 -4.80 -20.59 9.86
N ASP A 2 -4.10 -20.19 10.90
CA ASP A 2 -4.67 -19.38 11.98
C ASP A 2 -5.07 -17.99 11.46
N ILE A 3 -6.29 -17.54 11.78
CA ILE A 3 -6.82 -16.25 11.31
C ILE A 3 -5.93 -15.11 11.83
N ALA A 4 -5.37 -15.22 13.04
CA ALA A 4 -4.46 -14.24 13.60
C ALA A 4 -3.12 -14.22 12.83
N ASN A 5 -2.61 -15.38 12.40
CA ASN A 5 -1.39 -15.43 11.58
C ASN A 5 -1.59 -14.78 10.20
N ARG A 6 -2.76 -14.96 9.58
CA ARG A 6 -3.09 -14.28 8.32
C ARG A 6 -3.26 -12.77 8.52
N LEU A 7 -3.94 -12.35 9.59
CA LEU A 7 -4.10 -10.93 9.95
C LEU A 7 -2.75 -10.24 10.20
N ALA A 8 -1.83 -10.90 10.90
CA ALA A 8 -0.48 -10.40 11.13
C ALA A 8 0.29 -10.23 9.81
N SER A 9 0.20 -11.22 8.90
CA SER A 9 0.81 -11.14 7.57
C SER A 9 0.25 -9.98 6.75
N ILE A 10 -1.06 -9.76 6.77
CA ILE A 10 -1.71 -8.65 6.06
C ILE A 10 -1.24 -7.30 6.63
N GLN A 11 -1.12 -7.17 7.95
CA GLN A 11 -0.59 -5.95 8.57
C GLN A 11 0.85 -5.65 8.14
N GLN A 12 1.72 -6.66 8.11
CA GLN A 12 3.10 -6.52 7.63
C GLN A 12 3.13 -6.11 6.15
N GLU A 13 2.25 -6.69 5.34
CA GLU A 13 2.16 -6.35 3.92
C GLU A 13 1.65 -4.91 3.70
N ILE A 14 0.65 -4.46 4.47
CA ILE A 14 0.18 -3.07 4.44
C ILE A 14 1.32 -2.12 4.82
N GLN A 15 2.04 -2.37 5.91
CA GLN A 15 3.18 -1.53 6.32
C GLN A 15 4.26 -1.45 5.25
N THR A 16 4.56 -2.57 4.60
CA THR A 16 5.54 -2.62 3.49
C THR A 16 5.08 -1.75 2.32
N VAL A 17 3.83 -1.92 1.89
CA VAL A 17 3.25 -1.18 0.76
C VAL A 17 3.11 0.31 1.08
N GLU A 18 2.79 0.67 2.34
CA GLU A 18 2.76 2.06 2.80
C GLU A 18 4.14 2.69 2.80
N ASN A 19 5.17 1.97 3.24
CA ASN A 19 6.54 2.44 3.21
C ASN A 19 7.03 2.64 1.76
N GLU A 20 6.71 1.72 0.85
CA GLU A 20 6.98 1.89 -0.59
C GLU A 20 6.26 3.10 -1.19
N LYS A 21 5.01 3.35 -0.78
CA LYS A 21 4.24 4.52 -1.20
C LYS A 21 4.92 5.80 -0.73
N LEU A 22 5.33 5.84 0.53
CA LEU A 22 6.02 6.98 1.14
C LEU A 22 7.36 7.25 0.43
N GLN A 23 8.13 6.22 0.12
CA GLN A 23 9.38 6.35 -0.65
C GLN A 23 9.13 6.93 -2.04
N CYS A 24 8.07 6.50 -2.73
CA CYS A 24 7.68 7.06 -4.01
C CYS A 24 7.24 8.53 -3.89
N GLU A 25 6.49 8.90 -2.85
CA GLU A 25 6.07 10.28 -2.57
C GLU A 25 7.27 11.18 -2.24
N GLN A 26 8.20 10.71 -1.42
CA GLN A 26 9.45 11.41 -1.12
C GLN A 26 10.30 11.61 -2.38
N MET A 27 10.45 10.56 -3.20
CA MET A 27 11.18 10.67 -4.46
C MET A 27 10.52 11.69 -5.39
N LEU A 28 9.19 11.68 -5.51
CA LEU A 28 8.46 12.72 -6.24
C LEU A 28 8.72 14.13 -5.69
N GLY A 29 8.69 14.30 -4.36
CA GLY A 29 9.01 15.57 -3.70
C GLY A 29 10.40 16.07 -4.07
N LEU A 30 11.41 15.20 -3.99
CA LEU A 30 12.78 15.52 -4.40
C LEU A 30 12.89 15.90 -5.89
N PHE A 31 12.12 15.25 -6.77
CA PHE A 31 12.05 15.62 -8.18
C PHE A 31 11.43 17.02 -8.40
N TRP A 32 10.53 17.47 -7.52
CA TRP A 32 9.95 18.82 -7.57
C TRP A 32 10.85 19.88 -6.95
N GLU A 33 11.51 19.57 -5.83
CA GLU A 33 12.44 20.49 -5.15
C GLU A 33 13.75 20.66 -5.93
N HIS A 34 14.24 19.58 -6.52
CA HIS A 34 15.46 19.54 -7.32
C HIS A 34 15.20 18.84 -8.65
N PRO A 35 14.59 19.53 -9.63
CA PRO A 35 14.39 18.97 -10.94
C PRO A 35 15.76 18.65 -11.57
N PRO A 36 16.00 17.40 -11.98
CA PRO A 36 17.26 17.06 -12.62
C PRO A 36 17.39 17.80 -13.94
N ALA A 37 18.62 18.10 -14.36
CA ALA A 37 18.95 18.72 -15.64
C ALA A 37 18.73 17.78 -16.86
N LEU A 38 17.68 16.96 -16.79
CA LEU A 38 17.20 16.07 -17.83
C LEU A 38 16.09 16.77 -18.63
N ASP A 39 15.82 16.27 -19.83
CA ASP A 39 14.69 16.72 -20.62
C ASP A 39 13.38 16.68 -19.82
N PRO A 40 12.57 17.76 -19.86
CA PRO A 40 11.32 17.86 -19.12
C PRO A 40 10.34 16.74 -19.49
N GLU A 41 10.40 16.23 -20.72
CA GLU A 41 9.60 15.09 -21.16
C GLU A 41 10.01 13.78 -20.47
N VAL A 42 11.30 13.58 -20.19
CA VAL A 42 11.82 12.41 -19.47
C VAL A 42 11.45 12.50 -17.99
N VAL A 43 11.57 13.69 -17.40
CA VAL A 43 11.13 13.96 -16.03
C VAL A 43 9.62 13.74 -15.88
N GLY A 44 8.83 14.27 -16.82
CA GLY A 44 7.38 14.10 -16.84
C GLY A 44 6.96 12.63 -16.92
N ARG A 45 7.59 11.82 -17.77
CA ARG A 45 7.33 10.37 -17.84
C ARG A 45 7.68 9.65 -16.55
N ARG A 46 8.83 9.97 -15.93
CA ARG A 46 9.22 9.38 -14.64
C ARG A 46 8.25 9.75 -13.52
N MET A 47 7.83 11.02 -13.45
CA MET A 47 6.84 11.48 -12.48
C MET A 47 5.49 10.79 -12.67
N GLN A 48 5.04 10.59 -13.93
CA GLN A 48 3.82 9.85 -14.23
C GLN A 48 3.92 8.40 -13.79
N LEU A 49 5.04 7.71 -14.07
CA LEU A 49 5.28 6.34 -13.65
C LEU A 49 5.22 6.20 -12.11
N LEU A 50 5.86 7.12 -11.40
CA LEU A 50 5.83 7.20 -9.94
C LEU A 50 4.41 7.39 -9.39
N ARG A 51 3.63 8.29 -10.02
CA ARG A 51 2.25 8.56 -9.63
C ARG A 51 1.33 7.36 -9.89
N ASP A 52 1.52 6.66 -11.00
CA ASP A 52 0.78 5.45 -11.32
C ASP A 52 1.12 4.32 -10.33
N ARG A 53 2.39 4.16 -9.99
CA ARG A 53 2.85 3.24 -8.95
C ARG A 53 2.23 3.54 -7.59
N ILE A 54 2.20 4.80 -7.16
CA ILE A 54 1.51 5.22 -5.91
C ILE A 54 0.02 4.85 -5.95
N ARG A 55 -0.65 5.05 -7.09
CA ARG A 55 -2.06 4.66 -7.26
C ARG A 55 -2.24 3.15 -7.12
N GLY A 56 -1.38 2.35 -7.73
CA GLY A 56 -1.36 0.90 -7.60
C GLY A 56 -1.16 0.43 -6.16
N LEU A 57 -0.19 1.03 -5.45
CA LEU A 57 0.09 0.74 -4.04
C LEU A 57 -1.12 1.09 -3.15
N LYS A 58 -1.77 2.24 -3.37
CA LYS A 58 -3.03 2.61 -2.66
C LYS A 58 -4.14 1.60 -2.89
N HIS A 59 -4.31 1.15 -4.13
CA HIS A 59 -5.35 0.15 -4.44
C HIS A 59 -5.08 -1.18 -3.74
N ARG A 60 -3.80 -1.58 -3.68
CA ARG A 60 -3.37 -2.79 -2.98
C ARG A 60 -3.57 -2.70 -1.47
N ILE A 61 -3.27 -1.56 -0.84
CA ILE A 61 -3.60 -1.31 0.58
C ILE A 61 -5.11 -1.43 0.81
N SER A 62 -5.93 -0.82 -0.05
CA SER A 62 -7.39 -0.90 0.09
C SER A 62 -7.91 -2.34 -0.02
N PHE A 63 -7.34 -3.14 -0.91
CA PHE A 63 -7.67 -4.55 -1.03
C PHE A 63 -7.29 -5.34 0.23
N LEU A 64 -6.07 -5.15 0.74
CA LEU A 64 -5.57 -5.80 1.95
C LEU A 64 -6.40 -5.41 3.19
N LEU A 65 -6.84 -4.16 3.30
CA LEU A 65 -7.73 -3.71 4.37
C LEU A 65 -9.10 -4.38 4.31
N LYS A 66 -9.68 -4.55 3.11
CA LYS A 66 -10.93 -5.30 2.93
C LYS A 66 -10.77 -6.77 3.30
N GLU A 67 -9.65 -7.40 2.93
CA GLU A 67 -9.35 -8.77 3.32
C GLU A 67 -9.23 -8.90 4.85
N GLN A 68 -8.54 -7.96 5.51
CA GLN A 68 -8.44 -7.88 6.96
C GLN A 68 -9.83 -7.74 7.63
N GLU A 69 -10.69 -6.85 7.15
CA GLU A 69 -12.04 -6.67 7.70
C GLU A 69 -12.89 -7.94 7.59
N GLY A 70 -12.85 -8.60 6.43
CA GLY A 70 -13.53 -9.88 6.23
C GLY A 70 -13.06 -10.97 7.20
N LEU A 71 -11.75 -11.04 7.43
CA LEU A 71 -11.15 -11.99 8.39
C LEU A 71 -11.53 -11.69 9.84
N ILE A 72 -11.61 -10.41 10.23
CA ILE A 72 -12.07 -10.00 11.58
C ILE A 72 -13.54 -10.39 11.77
N ILE A 73 -14.42 -10.11 10.81
CA ILE A 73 -15.84 -10.47 10.87
C ILE A 73 -15.99 -11.99 10.99
N GLN A 74 -15.21 -12.75 10.22
CA GLN A 74 -15.22 -14.21 10.27
C GLN A 74 -14.75 -14.73 11.64
N ALA A 75 -13.69 -14.15 12.22
CA ALA A 75 -13.21 -14.50 13.56
C ALA A 75 -14.26 -14.23 14.65
N VAL A 76 -14.91 -13.07 14.62
CA VAL A 76 -15.96 -12.69 15.58
C VAL A 76 -17.18 -13.62 15.45
N THR A 77 -17.57 -13.96 14.22
CA THR A 77 -18.71 -14.84 13.96
C THR A 77 -18.45 -16.27 14.42
N HIS A 78 -17.21 -16.77 14.28
CA HIS A 78 -16.82 -18.09 14.78
C HIS A 78 -16.65 -18.12 16.30
N GLY A 79 -16.16 -17.04 16.92
CA GLY A 79 -16.06 -16.93 18.38
C GLY A 79 -17.42 -16.85 19.09
N ARG A 80 -18.46 -16.37 18.41
CA ARG A 80 -19.82 -16.23 18.97
C ARG A 80 -20.66 -17.51 18.94
N ARG A 81 -20.22 -18.56 18.23
CA ARG A 81 -20.96 -19.82 18.07
C ARG A 81 -20.49 -20.95 19.00
N GLY A 82 -19.51 -20.66 19.86
CA GLY A 82 -18.90 -21.63 20.78
C GLY A 82 -19.03 -21.24 22.25
N ASP A 83 -20.20 -20.73 22.65
CA ASP A 83 -20.63 -20.62 24.06
C ASP A 83 -21.86 -21.51 24.26
#